data_AF-A0A8S0TGX7-F1
#
_entry.id   AF-A0A8S0TGX7-F1
#
_cell.length_a   1.000
_cell.length_b   1.000
_cell.length_c   1.000
_cell.angle_alpha   90.00
_cell.angle_beta   90.00
_cell.angle_gamma   90.00
#
_symmetry.space_group_name_H-M   'P 1'
#
loop_
_entity.id
_entity.type
_entity.pdbx_description
1 polymer ?
#
loop_
_entity_poly.entity_id
_entity_poly.type
_entity_poly.pdbx_seq_one_letter_code
_entity_poly.pdbx_strand_id
1 'polypeptide(L)'
;MLHELLLALLGYTGDLIIDERERQESLRVNLSPDAPLAEESTFKLAPDLSFIQPSDKEVIERIITLGFYYRELDRFASKCRNLSWIKSLKDSPLLSNAEILKHKNLKQSVYRRAVANGIVEVLSLYRSAVLHIEQKLLADSLPILASVTQGLNK
;
A
#
# COMPACT_ATOMS: atom_id res chain seq x y z
N MET A 1 -10.40 -0.19 13.88
CA MET A 1 -10.14 -1.58 13.44
C MET A 1 -10.49 -1.80 11.97
N LEU A 2 -11.77 -1.79 11.59
CA LEU A 2 -12.15 -2.05 10.18
C LEU A 2 -11.58 -1.03 9.19
N HIS A 3 -11.57 0.25 9.56
CA HIS A 3 -10.97 1.31 8.73
C HIS A 3 -9.46 1.09 8.51
N GLU A 4 -8.71 0.75 9.56
CA GLU A 4 -7.29 0.39 9.46
C GLU A 4 -7.06 -0.83 8.56
N LEU A 5 -7.95 -1.82 8.59
CA LEU A 5 -7.86 -2.98 7.71
C LEU A 5 -8.10 -2.60 6.23
N LEU A 6 -9.05 -1.70 5.95
CA LEU A 6 -9.28 -1.18 4.61
C LEU A 6 -8.08 -0.36 4.11
N LEU A 7 -7.47 0.44 4.99
CA LEU A 7 -6.25 1.19 4.68
C LEU A 7 -5.08 0.26 4.36
N ALA A 8 -4.89 -0.81 5.13
CA ALA A 8 -3.87 -1.82 4.87
C ALA A 8 -4.09 -2.58 3.56
N LEU A 9 -5.35 -2.84 3.18
CA LEU A 9 -5.67 -3.39 1.86
C LEU A 9 -5.24 -2.48 0.71
N LEU A 10 -5.16 -1.17 0.93
CA LEU A 10 -4.61 -0.19 0.01
C LEU A 10 -3.11 0.07 0.22
N GLY A 11 -2.43 -0.77 1.00
CA GLY A 11 -0.98 -0.70 1.20
C GLY A 11 -0.53 0.38 2.18
N TYR A 12 -1.44 0.98 2.95
CA TYR A 12 -1.10 1.92 4.02
C TYR A 12 -0.90 1.17 5.34
N THR A 13 0.25 1.39 5.97
CA THR A 13 0.58 0.84 7.29
C THR A 13 0.12 1.80 8.38
N GLY A 14 -0.10 1.27 9.58
CA GLY A 14 -0.59 2.03 10.73
C GLY A 14 -0.19 1.37 12.04
N ASP A 15 -0.81 1.79 13.14
CA ASP A 15 -0.50 1.26 14.48
C ASP A 15 -0.91 -0.21 14.64
N LEU A 16 -1.99 -0.59 13.94
CA LEU A 16 -2.50 -1.96 13.95
C LEU A 16 -1.68 -2.90 13.06
N ILE A 17 -1.29 -2.40 11.89
CA ILE A 17 -0.72 -3.19 10.80
C ILE A 17 0.64 -2.59 10.49
N ILE A 18 1.65 -3.29 10.98
CA ILE A 18 3.03 -2.81 11.00
C ILE A 18 3.78 -3.50 9.87
N ASP A 19 4.55 -2.72 9.12
CA ASP A 19 5.54 -3.29 8.20
C ASP A 19 6.87 -3.49 8.93
N GLU A 20 7.33 -4.74 9.01
CA GLU A 20 8.60 -5.06 9.67
C GLU A 20 9.79 -4.35 9.04
N ARG A 21 9.73 -4.01 7.74
CA ARG A 21 10.78 -3.23 7.06
C ARG A 21 10.89 -1.82 7.62
N GLU A 22 9.74 -1.18 7.82
CA GLU A 22 9.66 0.17 8.41
C GLU A 22 10.07 0.15 9.89
N ARG A 23 9.84 -0.97 10.58
CA ARG A 23 10.26 -1.15 11.99
C ARG A 23 11.76 -1.36 12.14
N GLN A 24 12.40 -2.06 11.20
CA GLN A 24 13.85 -2.30 11.18
C GLN A 24 14.63 -1.06 10.72
N GLU A 25 14.11 -0.30 9.76
CA GLU A 25 14.63 1.00 9.36
C GLU A 25 14.13 2.10 10.29
N SER A 26 14.59 2.09 11.54
CA SER A 26 14.22 3.07 12.57
C SER A 26 14.08 4.52 12.03
N LEU A 27 12.83 5.01 12.01
CA LEU A 27 12.39 6.41 11.87
C LEU A 27 12.36 7.07 10.47
N ARG A 28 12.31 6.33 9.36
CA ARG A 28 11.95 6.93 8.05
C ARG A 28 10.48 6.67 7.71
N VAL A 29 9.68 7.71 7.93
CA VAL A 29 8.21 7.80 7.84
C VAL A 29 7.58 7.31 6.51
N ASN A 30 8.35 6.97 5.48
CA ASN A 30 7.83 6.27 4.31
C ASN A 30 8.97 5.49 3.67
N LEU A 31 8.80 4.18 3.46
CA LEU A 31 9.68 3.37 2.60
C LEU A 31 9.91 4.14 1.29
N SER A 32 11.15 4.54 1.03
CA SER A 32 11.53 5.27 -0.19
C SER A 32 10.97 4.57 -1.44
N PRO A 33 10.49 5.29 -2.46
CA PRO A 33 10.03 4.69 -3.71
C PRO A 33 11.14 3.91 -4.45
N ASP A 34 12.40 4.12 -4.04
CA ASP A 34 13.58 3.42 -4.59
C ASP A 34 14.01 2.18 -3.79
N ALA A 35 13.36 1.88 -2.65
CA ALA A 35 13.66 0.69 -1.87
C ALA A 35 13.49 -0.60 -2.70
N PRO A 36 14.30 -1.64 -2.46
CA PRO A 36 14.18 -2.90 -3.17
C PRO A 36 12.82 -3.55 -2.88
N LEU A 37 12.21 -4.10 -3.93
CA LEU A 37 10.95 -4.84 -3.82
C LEU A 37 11.14 -6.03 -2.88
N ALA A 38 10.09 -6.32 -2.14
CA ALA A 38 10.06 -7.46 -1.25
C ALA A 38 9.70 -8.75 -1.96
N GLU A 39 10.40 -9.84 -1.66
CA GLU A 39 10.00 -11.17 -2.12
C GLU A 39 8.96 -11.83 -1.19
N GLU A 40 8.93 -11.44 0.08
CA GLU A 40 8.05 -12.00 1.12
C GLU A 40 7.24 -10.93 1.83
N SER A 41 6.05 -11.30 2.31
CA SER A 41 5.14 -10.41 3.03
C SER A 41 5.71 -9.95 4.36
N THR A 42 5.97 -8.65 4.49
CA THR A 42 6.50 -8.04 5.72
C THR A 42 5.46 -7.35 6.59
N PHE A 43 4.20 -7.33 6.14
CA PHE A 43 3.11 -6.82 6.95
C PHE A 43 2.74 -7.81 8.05
N LYS A 44 2.70 -7.34 9.29
CA LYS A 44 2.30 -8.11 10.45
C LYS A 44 1.30 -7.35 11.31
N LEU A 45 0.45 -8.10 12.00
CA LEU A 45 -0.43 -7.52 13.01
C LEU A 45 0.40 -7.17 14.26
N ALA A 46 0.07 -6.04 14.89
CA ALA A 46 0.69 -5.68 16.16
C ALA A 46 0.46 -6.78 17.21
N PRO A 47 1.50 -7.17 17.98
CA PRO A 47 1.42 -8.28 18.93
C PRO A 47 0.54 -7.98 20.15
N ASP A 48 0.26 -6.69 20.40
CA ASP A 48 -0.39 -6.22 21.64
C ASP A 48 -1.94 -6.26 21.57
N LEU A 49 -2.52 -6.85 20.53
CA LEU A 49 -3.98 -6.97 20.38
C LEU A 49 -4.54 -8.18 21.13
N SER A 50 -4.90 -7.96 22.39
CA SER A 50 -5.56 -8.96 23.25
C SER A 50 -7.07 -9.14 22.97
N PHE A 51 -7.66 -8.27 22.15
CA PHE A 51 -9.12 -8.22 21.95
C PHE A 51 -9.60 -8.96 20.69
N ILE A 52 -8.69 -9.51 19.87
CA ILE A 52 -9.02 -10.26 18.64
C ILE A 52 -8.90 -11.76 18.92
N GLN A 53 -9.90 -12.53 18.48
CA GLN A 53 -9.88 -13.99 18.56
C GLN A 53 -8.81 -14.58 17.62
N PRO A 54 -8.10 -15.65 17.99
CA PRO A 54 -7.07 -16.25 17.13
C PRO A 54 -7.56 -16.63 15.72
N SER A 55 -8.81 -17.08 15.57
CA SER A 55 -9.42 -17.35 14.27
C SER A 55 -9.50 -16.11 13.38
N ASP A 56 -9.85 -14.97 13.96
CA ASP A 56 -9.98 -13.70 13.25
C ASP A 56 -8.61 -13.14 12.91
N LYS A 57 -7.61 -13.38 13.78
CA LYS A 57 -6.22 -13.01 13.54
C LYS A 57 -5.65 -13.68 12.30
N GLU A 58 -5.87 -14.98 12.12
CA GLU A 58 -5.43 -15.73 10.92
C GLU A 58 -6.07 -15.17 9.64
N VAL A 59 -7.37 -14.83 9.70
CA VAL A 59 -8.09 -14.23 8.57
C VAL A 59 -7.52 -12.85 8.25
N ILE A 60 -7.28 -12.03 9.27
CA ILE A 60 -6.71 -10.69 9.14
C ILE A 60 -5.30 -10.77 8.54
N GLU A 61 -4.44 -11.67 9.02
CA GLU A 61 -3.09 -11.85 8.50
C GLU A 61 -3.10 -12.20 7.00
N ARG A 62 -3.99 -13.11 6.57
CA ARG A 62 -4.16 -13.47 5.16
C ARG A 62 -4.64 -12.30 4.30
N ILE A 63 -5.57 -11.48 4.83
CA ILE A 63 -6.09 -10.29 4.15
C ILE A 63 -5.00 -9.23 4.02
N ILE A 64 -4.21 -9.02 5.07
CA ILE A 64 -3.10 -8.07 5.09
C ILE A 64 -2.01 -8.45 4.07
N THR A 65 -1.74 -9.74 3.87
CA THR A 65 -0.84 -10.22 2.81
C THR A 65 -1.26 -9.73 1.42
N LEU A 66 -2.57 -9.63 1.16
CA LEU A 66 -3.07 -9.10 -0.11
C LEU A 66 -2.77 -7.61 -0.26
N GLY A 67 -2.98 -6.84 0.80
CA GLY A 67 -2.65 -5.41 0.85
C GLY A 67 -1.16 -5.13 0.64
N PHE A 68 -0.31 -6.02 1.14
CA PHE A 68 1.13 -5.98 0.89
C PHE A 68 1.47 -6.15 -0.60
N TYR A 69 0.96 -7.19 -1.26
CA TYR A 69 1.21 -7.39 -2.69
C TYR A 69 0.66 -6.25 -3.54
N TYR A 70 -0.49 -5.71 -3.17
CA TYR A 70 -1.03 -4.52 -3.80
C TYR A 70 -0.06 -3.33 -3.71
N ARG A 71 0.52 -3.07 -2.53
CA ARG A 71 1.52 -2.00 -2.32
C ARG A 71 2.75 -2.18 -3.19
N GLU A 72 3.30 -3.40 -3.26
CA GLU A 72 4.50 -3.69 -4.04
C GLU A 72 4.25 -3.57 -5.55
N LEU A 73 3.08 -4.00 -6.03
CA LEU A 73 2.69 -3.82 -7.43
C LEU A 73 2.50 -2.34 -7.78
N ASP A 74 1.90 -1.55 -6.89
CA ASP A 74 1.71 -0.11 -7.09
C ASP A 74 3.04 0.65 -7.08
N ARG A 75 3.98 0.26 -6.20
CA ARG A 75 5.37 0.73 -6.18
C ARG A 75 6.08 0.41 -7.49
N PHE A 76 5.99 -0.84 -7.95
CA PHE A 76 6.59 -1.27 -9.21
C PHE A 76 6.04 -0.45 -10.40
N ALA A 77 4.73 -0.28 -10.48
CA ALA A 77 4.09 0.46 -11.55
C ALA A 77 4.50 1.94 -11.54
N SER A 78 4.52 2.56 -10.36
CA SER A 78 4.96 3.94 -10.17
C SER A 78 6.43 4.13 -10.57
N LYS A 79 7.31 3.21 -10.15
CA LYS A 79 8.73 3.22 -10.52
C LYS A 79 8.96 3.11 -12.03
N CYS A 80 8.17 2.29 -12.71
CA CYS A 80 8.25 2.11 -14.16
C CYS A 80 7.66 3.28 -14.97
N ARG A 81 6.79 4.10 -14.36
CA ARG A 81 6.18 5.29 -14.98
C ARG A 81 7.01 6.57 -14.81
N ASN A 82 7.93 6.63 -13.84
CA ASN A 82 8.72 7.83 -13.54
C ASN A 82 9.57 8.30 -14.75
N LEU A 83 9.17 9.39 -15.41
CA LEU A 83 9.88 9.96 -16.56
C LEU A 83 11.06 10.87 -16.18
N SER A 84 11.54 10.81 -14.94
CA SER A 84 12.61 11.70 -14.43
C SER A 84 13.89 11.65 -15.27
N TRP A 85 14.17 10.49 -15.91
CA TRP A 85 15.25 10.34 -16.89
C TRP A 85 15.14 11.28 -18.10
N ILE A 86 13.92 11.54 -18.60
CA ILE A 86 13.71 12.39 -19.79
C ILE A 86 14.06 13.85 -19.47
N LYS A 87 13.86 14.29 -18.22
CA LYS A 87 14.18 15.63 -17.76
C LYS A 87 15.69 15.82 -17.56
N SER A 88 16.39 14.81 -17.03
CA SER A 88 17.85 14.82 -16.86
C SER A 88 18.62 15.00 -18.17
N LEU A 89 18.11 14.53 -19.30
CA LEU A 89 18.79 14.66 -20.60
C LEU A 89 18.83 16.11 -21.12
N LYS A 90 17.95 16.99 -20.65
CA LYS A 90 17.89 18.39 -21.11
C LYS A 90 18.75 19.34 -20.27
N ASP A 91 19.13 18.98 -19.05
CA ASP A 91 19.59 19.95 -18.05
C ASP A 91 21.07 19.82 -17.58
N SER A 92 21.91 18.93 -18.13
CA SER A 92 23.31 18.88 -17.66
C SER A 92 24.35 18.38 -18.68
N PRO A 93 25.20 19.26 -19.23
CA PRO A 93 26.41 18.84 -19.95
C PRO A 93 27.62 18.60 -19.03
N LEU A 94 27.53 18.77 -17.69
CA LEU A 94 28.70 18.83 -16.79
C LEU A 94 28.55 18.09 -15.44
N LEU A 95 28.03 16.86 -15.41
CA LEU A 95 28.03 16.06 -14.17
C LEU A 95 29.04 14.91 -14.22
N SER A 96 29.91 14.89 -13.20
CA SER A 96 31.00 13.95 -12.97
C SER A 96 30.57 12.48 -13.07
N ASN A 97 31.44 11.66 -13.67
CA ASN A 97 31.27 10.24 -13.94
C ASN A 97 30.84 9.36 -12.74
N ALA A 98 30.97 9.85 -11.50
CA ALA A 98 30.54 9.15 -10.29
C ALA A 98 29.01 9.16 -10.09
N GLU A 99 28.30 10.20 -10.53
CA GLU A 99 26.84 10.28 -10.44
C GLU A 99 26.15 9.49 -11.56
N ILE A 100 26.83 9.37 -12.71
CA ILE A 100 26.38 8.60 -13.88
C ILE A 100 26.22 7.09 -13.54
N LEU A 101 27.01 6.56 -12.60
CA LEU A 101 26.93 5.15 -12.20
C LEU A 101 25.78 4.85 -11.22
N LYS A 102 25.42 5.77 -10.32
CA LYS A 102 24.20 5.66 -9.50
C LYS A 102 22.93 5.97 -10.30
N HIS A 103 23.03 6.84 -11.33
CA HIS A 103 21.98 7.13 -12.29
C HIS A 103 21.98 6.22 -13.53
N LYS A 104 22.64 5.07 -13.49
CA LYS A 104 22.24 3.90 -14.30
C LYS A 104 20.90 3.33 -13.78
N ASN A 105 19.94 4.19 -13.44
CA ASN A 105 18.54 3.84 -13.44
C ASN A 105 18.19 3.47 -14.87
N LEU A 106 18.37 2.18 -15.12
CA LEU A 106 18.04 1.38 -16.27
C LEU A 106 17.14 2.15 -17.24
N LYS A 107 17.65 2.42 -18.45
CA LYS A 107 16.85 2.90 -19.59
C LYS A 107 15.48 2.24 -19.51
N GLN A 108 14.45 3.00 -19.14
CA GLN A 108 13.11 2.44 -18.94
C GLN A 108 12.67 1.82 -20.26
N SER A 109 12.52 0.49 -20.28
CA SER A 109 12.06 -0.17 -21.48
C SER A 109 10.59 0.17 -21.71
N VAL A 110 10.22 0.44 -22.97
CA VAL A 110 8.84 0.72 -23.36
C VAL A 110 7.90 -0.42 -22.95
N TYR A 111 8.39 -1.66 -23.05
CA TYR A 111 7.67 -2.86 -22.57
C TYR A 111 7.36 -2.83 -21.08
N ARG A 112 8.31 -2.44 -20.21
CA ARG A 112 8.05 -2.32 -18.76
C ARG A 112 6.97 -1.29 -18.46
N ARG A 113 6.92 -0.21 -19.25
CA ARG A 113 5.86 0.81 -19.13
C ARG A 113 4.50 0.31 -19.59
N ALA A 114 4.44 -0.42 -20.70
CA ALA A 114 3.21 -1.03 -21.17
C ALA A 114 2.64 -2.00 -20.11
N VAL A 115 3.50 -2.83 -19.53
CA VAL A 115 3.13 -3.73 -18.43
C VAL A 115 2.68 -2.95 -17.19
N ALA A 116 3.41 -1.91 -16.79
CA ALA A 116 3.03 -1.07 -15.65
C ALA A 116 1.66 -0.40 -15.84
N ASN A 117 1.34 0.03 -17.06
CA ASN A 117 0.01 0.57 -17.38
C ASN A 117 -1.09 -0.50 -17.22
N GLY A 118 -0.87 -1.72 -17.71
CA GLY A 118 -1.82 -2.82 -17.53
C GLY A 118 -2.00 -3.21 -16.06
N ILE A 119 -0.92 -3.23 -15.27
CA ILE A 119 -0.99 -3.47 -13.83
C ILE A 119 -1.84 -2.40 -13.15
N VAL A 120 -1.64 -1.11 -13.45
CA VAL A 120 -2.43 -0.02 -12.85
C VAL A 120 -3.92 -0.16 -13.16
N GLU A 121 -4.27 -0.62 -14.36
CA GLU A 121 -5.65 -0.87 -14.74
C GLU A 121 -6.28 -1.98 -13.87
N VAL A 122 -5.59 -3.11 -13.69
CA VAL A 122 -6.04 -4.19 -12.80
C VAL A 122 -6.14 -3.72 -11.34
N LEU A 123 -5.16 -2.95 -10.87
CA LEU A 123 -5.18 -2.38 -9.51
C LEU A 123 -6.33 -1.38 -9.34
N SER A 124 -6.81 -0.74 -10.41
CA SER A 124 -7.95 0.19 -10.33
C SER A 124 -9.27 -0.54 -10.05
N LEU A 125 -9.46 -1.74 -10.62
CA LEU A 125 -10.60 -2.61 -10.31
C LEU A 125 -10.59 -3.02 -8.84
N TYR A 126 -9.42 -3.42 -8.33
CA TYR A 126 -9.26 -3.75 -6.91
C TYR A 126 -9.57 -2.54 -5.99
N ARG A 127 -9.06 -1.35 -6.31
CA ARG A 127 -9.38 -0.11 -5.57
C ARG A 127 -10.89 0.14 -5.52
N SER A 128 -11.57 -0.02 -6.65
CA SER A 128 -13.02 0.18 -6.71
C SER A 128 -13.78 -0.82 -5.82
N ALA A 129 -13.33 -2.08 -5.76
CA ALA A 129 -13.92 -3.09 -4.89
C ALA A 129 -13.74 -2.73 -3.40
N VAL A 130 -12.56 -2.25 -3.01
CA VAL A 130 -12.30 -1.80 -1.62
C VAL A 130 -13.20 -0.60 -1.26
N LEU A 131 -13.34 0.37 -2.15
CA LEU A 131 -14.24 1.53 -1.95
C LEU A 131 -15.71 1.12 -1.84
N HIS A 132 -16.16 0.12 -2.61
CA HIS A 132 -17.50 -0.42 -2.47
C HIS A 132 -17.73 -1.10 -1.12
N ILE A 133 -16.74 -1.80 -0.58
CA ILE A 133 -16.80 -2.39 0.76
C ILE A 133 -16.87 -1.29 1.82
N GLU A 134 -16.07 -0.23 1.68
CA GLU A 134 -16.13 0.94 2.57
C GLU A 134 -17.53 1.58 2.56
N GLN A 135 -18.09 1.83 1.38
CA GLN A 135 -19.42 2.42 1.24
C GLN A 135 -20.48 1.54 1.90
N LYS A 136 -20.38 0.21 1.74
CA LYS A 136 -21.29 -0.74 2.39
C LYS A 136 -21.17 -0.70 3.91
N LEU A 137 -19.94 -0.66 4.44
CA LEU A 137 -19.69 -0.57 5.88
C LEU A 137 -20.26 0.72 6.48
N LEU A 138 -20.14 1.85 5.76
CA LEU A 138 -20.75 3.11 6.19
C LEU A 138 -22.28 3.04 6.17
N ALA A 139 -22.87 2.42 5.14
CA ALA A 139 -24.32 2.24 5.05
C ALA A 139 -24.90 1.35 6.16
N ASP A 140 -24.18 0.28 6.54
CA ASP A 140 -24.60 -0.66 7.58
C ASP A 140 -24.35 -0.10 9.01
N SER A 141 -23.50 0.92 9.16
CA SER A 141 -23.11 1.50 10.46
C SER A 141 -24.17 2.37 11.15
N LEU A 142 -25.46 2.26 10.80
CA LEU A 142 -26.54 2.77 11.66
C LEU A 142 -26.29 2.20 13.07
N PRO A 143 -25.96 3.04 14.07
CA PRO A 143 -25.46 2.52 15.31
C PRO A 143 -26.57 1.68 15.94
N ILE A 144 -26.25 0.47 16.36
CA ILE A 144 -27.13 -0.34 17.21
C ILE A 144 -27.60 0.51 18.41
N LEU A 145 -26.78 1.45 18.88
CA LEU A 145 -27.15 2.45 19.88
C LEU A 145 -28.19 3.46 19.40
N ALA A 146 -28.16 3.91 18.14
CA ALA A 146 -29.19 4.81 17.59
C ALA A 146 -30.53 4.07 17.42
N SER A 147 -30.50 2.80 17.01
CA SER A 147 -31.73 2.00 16.92
C SER A 147 -32.28 1.65 18.31
N VAL A 148 -31.42 1.36 19.30
CA VAL A 148 -31.81 1.11 20.69
C VAL A 148 -32.33 2.39 21.37
N THR A 149 -31.68 3.54 21.17
CA THR A 149 -32.17 4.82 21.71
C THR A 149 -33.45 5.29 21.03
N GLN A 150 -33.62 5.05 19.73
CA GLN A 150 -34.88 5.30 19.03
C GLN A 150 -35.99 4.32 19.45
N GLY A 151 -35.63 3.07 19.78
CA GLY A 151 -36.55 2.07 20.31
C GLY A 151 -36.95 2.31 21.78
N LEU A 152 -36.09 2.97 22.56
CA LEU A 152 -36.36 3.37 23.95
C LEU A 152 -37.10 4.72 24.07
N ASN A 153 -37.04 5.57 23.04
CA ASN A 153 -37.76 6.85 22.97
C ASN A 153 -39.12 6.77 22.25
N LYS A 154 -39.66 5.56 22.04
CA LYS A 154 -41.06 5.33 21.63
C LYS A 154 -41.84 4.73 22.78
#